data_AF-A0A769ZQJ6-F1
#
_entry.id   AF-A0A769ZQJ6-F1
#
_cell.length_a   1.000
_cell.length_b   1.000
_cell.length_c   1.000
_cell.angle_alpha   90.00
_cell.angle_beta   90.00
_cell.angle_gamma   90.00
#
_symmetry.space_group_name_H-M   'P 1'
#
loop_
_entity.id
_entity.type
_entity.pdbx_description
1 polymer ?
#
loop_
_entity_poly.entity_id
_entity_poly.type
_entity_poly.pdbx_seq_one_letter_code
_entity_poly.pdbx_strand_id
1 'polypeptide(L)' 'MAANYLHGPETIEVENGARPVKTVKSAVIGLIGTAPMGDVNTLVQCLSEKDAAAFGSQFTGFTIPQALDAIYDHGAG' A
#
# COMPACT_ATOMS: atom_id res chain seq x y z
N MET A 1 -37.37 -20.56 7.88
CA MET A 1 -38.81 -20.82 8.00
C MET A 1 -39.36 -20.81 6.59
N ALA A 2 -39.64 -21.98 5.99
CA ALA A 2 -40.06 -22.08 4.60
C ALA A 2 -41.53 -21.65 4.47
N ALA A 3 -41.82 -20.75 3.52
CA ALA A 3 -43.18 -20.39 3.17
C ALA A 3 -43.82 -21.53 2.35
N ASN A 4 -45.11 -21.74 2.60
CA ASN A 4 -45.91 -22.86 2.13
C ASN A 4 -46.09 -22.81 0.59
N TYR A 5 -45.73 -23.87 -0.12
CA TYR A 5 -45.87 -23.96 -1.59
C TYR A 5 -47.34 -24.11 -2.00
N LEU A 6 -47.77 -23.32 -2.98
CA LEU A 6 -49.03 -23.52 -3.70
C LEU A 6 -48.72 -23.66 -5.19
N HIS A 7 -48.79 -24.90 -5.67
CA HIS A 7 -48.91 -25.35 -7.08
C HIS A 7 -48.19 -24.53 -8.17
N GLY A 8 -46.93 -24.13 -7.94
CA GLY A 8 -46.06 -23.52 -8.95
C GLY A 8 -44.59 -23.89 -8.74
N PRO A 9 -43.75 -23.83 -9.79
CA PRO A 9 -42.31 -24.08 -9.64
C PRO A 9 -41.66 -22.97 -8.82
N GLU A 10 -40.82 -23.35 -7.87
CA GLU A 10 -40.00 -22.41 -7.11
C GLU A 10 -38.64 -22.27 -7.77
N THR A 11 -38.27 -21.02 -8.08
CA THR A 11 -36.92 -20.66 -8.47
C THR A 11 -36.23 -20.02 -7.26
N ILE A 12 -35.22 -20.69 -6.72
CA ILE A 12 -34.36 -20.13 -5.68
C ILE A 12 -33.08 -19.65 -6.37
N GLU A 13 -32.85 -18.34 -6.40
CA GLU A 13 -31.58 -17.79 -6.85
C GLU A 13 -30.55 -17.90 -5.72
N VAL A 14 -29.60 -18.82 -5.89
CA VAL A 14 -28.50 -19.00 -4.95
C VAL A 14 -27.28 -18.25 -5.50
N GLU A 15 -27.06 -17.05 -4.98
CA GLU A 15 -25.88 -16.22 -5.27
C GLU A 15 -24.61 -16.80 -4.61
N ASN A 16 -24.11 -17.93 -5.13
CA ASN A 16 -22.85 -18.54 -4.71
C ASN A 16 -21.71 -18.11 -5.65
N GLY A 17 -21.34 -16.83 -5.56
CA GLY A 17 -20.20 -16.25 -6.29
C GLY A 17 -18.94 -16.17 -5.43
N ALA A 18 -17.78 -16.50 -5.99
CA ALA A 18 -16.50 -16.21 -5.34
C ALA A 18 -16.37 -14.70 -5.13
N ARG A 19 -16.30 -14.26 -3.87
CA ARG A 19 -16.04 -12.85 -3.57
C ARG A 19 -14.57 -12.55 -3.84
N PRO A 20 -14.24 -11.51 -4.62
CA PRO A 20 -12.85 -11.15 -4.85
C PRO A 20 -12.20 -10.70 -3.54
N VAL A 21 -11.15 -11.42 -3.13
CA VAL A 21 -10.30 -11.02 -2.00
C VAL A 21 -9.25 -10.05 -2.54
N LYS A 22 -9.20 -8.83 -1.98
CA LYS A 22 -8.15 -7.87 -2.30
C LYS A 22 -6.99 -8.06 -1.31
N THR A 23 -5.81 -8.35 -1.84
CA THR A 23 -4.58 -8.31 -1.04
C THR A 23 -4.30 -6.86 -0.65
N VAL A 24 -4.21 -6.60 0.65
CA VAL A 24 -3.78 -5.30 1.18
C VAL A 24 -2.25 -5.25 1.21
N LYS A 25 -1.67 -4.11 0.84
CA LYS A 25 -0.22 -3.89 1.04
C LYS A 25 0.03 -3.83 2.55
N SER A 26 0.77 -4.79 3.09
CA SER A 26 1.05 -4.89 4.52
C SER A 26 2.37 -4.22 4.94
N ALA A 27 3.26 -3.90 3.99
CA ALA A 27 4.62 -3.39 4.25
C ALA A 27 4.80 -1.92 3.80
N VAL A 28 3.90 -1.03 4.23
CA VAL A 28 4.05 0.41 3.96
C VAL A 28 4.85 1.07 5.09
N ILE A 29 5.95 1.73 4.76
CA ILE A 29 6.83 2.41 5.71
C ILE A 29 6.57 3.92 5.64
N GLY A 30 6.29 4.53 6.80
CA GLY A 30 6.25 5.98 6.96
C GLY A 30 7.60 6.49 7.48
N LEU A 31 8.25 7.38 6.74
CA LEU A 31 9.56 7.94 7.09
C LEU A 31 9.44 9.42 7.48
N ILE A 32 10.03 9.80 8.60
CA ILE A 32 10.11 11.20 9.07
C ILE A 32 11.58 11.53 9.31
N GLY A 33 12.08 12.58 8.69
CA GLY A 33 13.48 12.98 8.80
C GLY A 33 13.80 14.22 7.98
N THR A 34 15.08 14.44 7.71
CA THR A 34 15.58 15.54 6.91
C THR A 34 16.19 15.03 5.60
N ALA A 35 15.93 15.74 4.51
CA ALA A 35 16.54 15.50 3.20
C ALA A 35 17.25 16.78 2.71
N PRO A 36 18.37 16.66 1.99
CA PRO A 36 19.07 17.81 1.42
C PRO A 36 18.29 18.47 0.27
N MET A 37 17.39 17.74 -0.39
CA MET A 37 16.54 18.22 -1.48
C MET A 37 15.10 17.72 -1.31
N GLY A 38 14.15 18.41 -1.94
CA GLY A 38 12.73 18.04 -1.95
C GLY A 38 11.84 19.02 -1.19
N ASP A 39 10.53 18.79 -1.30
CA ASP A 39 9.53 19.66 -0.68
C ASP A 39 9.48 19.45 0.83
N VAL A 40 9.53 20.56 1.57
CA VAL A 40 9.49 20.55 3.03
C VAL A 40 8.05 20.44 3.52
N ASN A 41 7.79 19.57 4.51
CA ASN A 41 6.48 19.33 5.12
C ASN A 41 5.39 18.82 4.15
N THR A 42 5.79 18.24 3.02
CA THR A 42 4.88 17.59 2.08
C THR A 42 5.07 16.08 2.15
N LEU A 43 3.96 15.34 2.21
CA LEU A 43 3.98 13.89 2.11
C LEU A 43 4.29 13.49 0.66
N VAL A 44 5.46 12.90 0.45
CA VAL A 44 5.88 12.38 -0.85
C VAL A 44 5.81 10.86 -0.81
N GLN A 45 5.09 10.26 -1.76
CA GLN A 45 5.06 8.82 -1.93
C GLN A 45 6.27 8.37 -2.74
N CYS A 46 7.07 7.46 -2.18
CA CYS A 46 8.14 6.78 -2.91
C CYS A 46 7.76 5.34 -3.21
N LEU A 47 7.82 4.97 -4.49
CA LEU A 47 7.52 3.62 -4.96
C LEU A 47 8.76 2.91 -5.50
N SER A 48 9.81 3.66 -5.81
CA SER A 48 11.06 3.15 -6.36
C SER A 48 12.26 4.01 -5.95
N GLU A 49 13.46 3.48 -6.14
CA GLU A 49 14.72 4.23 -5.95
C GLU A 49 14.79 5.51 -6.79
N LYS A 50 14.12 5.55 -7.96
CA LYS A 50 14.06 6.75 -8.79
C LYS A 50 13.27 7.87 -8.13
N ASP A 51 12.21 7.53 -7.40
CA ASP A 51 11.44 8.52 -6.64
C ASP A 51 12.26 9.01 -5.44
N ALA A 52 13.01 8.11 -4.81
CA ALA A 52 13.91 8.43 -3.70
C ALA A 52 15.03 9.42 -4.10
N ALA A 53 15.44 9.44 -5.38
CA ALA A 53 16.43 10.40 -5.88
C ALA A 53 16.00 11.87 -5.70
N ALA A 54 14.69 12.15 -5.56
CA ALA A 54 14.17 13.49 -5.27
C ALA A 54 14.65 14.05 -3.92
N PHE A 55 15.04 13.17 -2.98
CA PHE A 55 15.57 13.57 -1.68
C PHE A 55 17.06 13.90 -1.71
N GLY A 56 17.74 13.67 -2.85
CA GLY A 56 19.16 13.92 -3.01
C GLY A 56 20.06 12.81 -2.46
N SER A 57 21.38 13.01 -2.56
CA SER A 57 22.39 12.05 -2.12
C SER A 57 22.57 12.05 -0.61
N GLN A 58 23.20 11.00 -0.09
CA GLN A 58 23.55 10.91 1.34
C GLN A 58 24.54 12.02 1.71
N PHE A 59 24.17 12.82 2.70
CA PHE A 59 24.99 13.92 3.19
C PHE A 59 24.87 14.02 4.70
N THR A 60 25.95 14.41 5.37
CA THR A 60 26.00 14.47 6.83
C THR A 60 24.98 15.49 7.37
N GLY A 61 24.18 15.10 8.36
CA GLY A 61 23.10 15.92 8.91
C GLY A 61 21.72 15.67 8.29
N PHE A 62 21.62 14.79 7.29
CA PHE A 62 20.37 14.36 6.68
C PHE A 62 20.14 12.87 6.89
N THR A 63 18.90 12.50 7.20
CA THR A 63 18.55 11.12 7.60
C THR A 63 17.69 10.39 6.57
N ILE A 64 16.95 11.10 5.73
CA ILE A 64 16.03 10.49 4.75
C ILE A 64 16.77 9.63 3.72
N PRO A 65 17.82 10.14 3.02
CA PRO A 65 18.51 9.34 2.01
C PRO A 65 19.19 8.07 2.57
N GLN A 66 19.68 8.14 3.80
CA GLN A 66 20.33 7.01 4.49
C GLN A 66 19.31 5.93 4.91
N ALA A 67 18.14 6.37 5.39
CA ALA A 67 17.08 5.44 5.78
C ALA A 67 16.47 4.73 4.57
N LEU A 68 16.31 5.43 3.44
CA LEU A 68 15.82 4.81 2.20
C LEU A 68 16.77 3.73 1.69
N ASP A 69 18.08 4.00 1.69
CA ASP A 69 19.13 3.03 1.33
C ASP A 69 19.03 1.75 2.19
N ALA A 70 18.96 1.92 3.52
CA ALA A 70 18.81 0.80 4.45
C ALA A 70 17.50 0.02 4.24
N ILE A 71 16.40 0.68 3.90
CA ILE A 71 15.12 0.02 3.59
C ILE A 71 15.26 -0.84 2.32
N TYR A 72 15.96 -0.34 1.30
CA TYR A 72 16.17 -1.08 0.06
C TYR A 72 17.07 -2.29 0.27
N ASP A 73 18.09 -2.20 1.13
CA ASP A 73 18.96 -3.33 1.50
C ASP A 73 18.22 -4.48 2.19
N HIS A 74 17.12 -4.20 2.90
CA HIS A 74 16.35 -5.20 3.64
C HIS A 74 15.19 -5.85 2.87
N GLY A 75 15.09 -5.56 1.56
CA GLY A 75 14.01 -6.05 0.71
C GLY A 75 12.85 -5.07 0.72
N ALA A 76 12.69 -4.36 -0.41
CA ALA A 76 11.66 -3.35 -0.59
C ALA A 76 10.24 -3.88 -0.29
N GLY A 77 9.45 -3.11 0.47
CA GLY A 77 8.04 -3.36 0.77
C GLY A 77 7.06 -2.92 -0.32
#